data_AF-A0A1D6LUF0-F1
#
_entry.id   AF-A0A1D6LUF0-F1
#
_cell.length_a   1.000
_cell.length_b   1.000
_cell.length_c   1.000
_cell.angle_alpha   90.00
_cell.angle_beta   90.00
_cell.angle_gamma   90.00
#
_symmetry.space_group_name_H-M   'P 1'
#
loop_
_entity.id
_entity.type
_entity.pdbx_description
1 polymer ?
#
loop_
_entity_poly.entity_id
_entity_poly.type
_entity_poly.pdbx_seq_one_letter_code
_entity_poly.pdbx_strand_id
1 'polypeptide(L)'
;MEPLLQAYTERSRLPAPGDADELSVIEGQIAWMVHIIAAIVKVRQVTGVSQETQELIDAELSARVLQLISVTDTGAHTQRYQELSKQRLDRAILIFVQSFRRSYVGDQAMHSSKQLYGRLSELLGLNDHLILLNVIVGKIATNMKCYAESEDVIDHTLSLFLDLATGYMTGKLLLKLESVKFIIANHSPENFPFLAEYKCSRSRTTFYYILGSLVFMEDSPVKFRTFMEPLQQVALNLEATPDAAFRTDVAKRAFVGWMRDLRGIAMATNSRKTYGLLFDWLYPSRMPLLLRAISLCTDEPEVTTPLLKFTYEFVLNKAQRLTFDSSSPNGILLFREVSKIIVAYGSRILLLPNGTDIYGSKYKGIWISLTVLSRALCGNYVNFGVFELYGDRALADALDISLKMTLSVPLSDILAFKKLSKAYFGYMEVLFNNHIKFVLNLDTNTFIHIVSSLESGLKGLDAGISSQCASAIDNLAAFYFNNITSGDSPPSPASVNLARHIGECPNLFPQILKTLFEIMLFEDAGNQWSLSRPILSLIMTSEQMFSELRAHILASQTVDQQQRLSQCFDKLMTDVNRNLEPKNRDRFTQNLTAFRRDFRLK
;
A
#
# COMPACT_ATOMS: atom_id res chain seq x y z
N MET A 1 34.84 24.57 3.83
CA MET A 1 34.01 24.06 4.94
C MET A 1 34.65 24.41 6.26
N GLU A 2 35.95 24.15 6.45
CA GLU A 2 36.66 24.41 7.71
C GLU A 2 36.45 25.78 8.37
N PRO A 3 36.62 26.92 7.67
CA PRO A 3 36.44 28.23 8.31
C PRO A 3 34.99 28.47 8.75
N LEU A 4 34.01 27.94 8.00
CA LEU A 4 32.60 28.03 8.36
C LEU A 4 32.28 27.14 9.56
N LEU A 5 32.87 25.94 9.63
CA LEU A 5 32.68 25.01 10.73
C LEU A 5 33.31 25.53 12.03
N GLN A 6 34.49 26.17 11.95
CA GLN A 6 35.11 26.86 13.08
C GLN A 6 34.22 28.01 13.57
N ALA A 7 33.80 28.91 12.69
CA ALA A 7 32.91 30.03 13.03
C ALA A 7 31.60 29.54 13.67
N TYR A 8 31.00 28.48 13.12
CA TYR A 8 29.78 27.87 13.67
C TYR A 8 30.02 27.22 15.04
N THR A 9 31.19 26.61 15.27
CA THR A 9 31.56 25.99 16.55
C THR A 9 31.83 27.03 17.62
N GLU A 10 32.54 28.12 17.32
CA GLU A 10 32.85 29.18 18.27
C GLU A 10 31.58 29.88 18.78
N ARG A 11 30.63 30.17 17.88
CA ARG A 11 29.36 30.79 18.23
C ARG A 11 28.42 29.88 19.04
N SER A 12 28.66 28.58 19.09
CA SER A 12 27.96 27.70 20.04
C SER A 12 28.29 28.02 21.50
N ARG A 13 29.47 28.60 21.77
CA ARG A 13 30.05 28.81 23.11
C ARG A 13 29.86 30.24 23.63
N LEU A 14 29.68 31.23 22.75
CA LEU A 14 29.59 32.66 23.09
C LEU A 14 28.45 33.32 22.30
N PRO A 15 27.21 33.36 22.83
CA PRO A 15 26.12 34.08 22.18
C PRO A 15 26.26 35.60 22.43
N ALA A 16 26.55 36.38 21.40
CA ALA A 16 26.52 37.83 21.41
C ALA A 16 25.19 38.37 20.81
N PRO A 17 24.67 39.52 21.28
CA PRO A 17 23.49 40.14 20.69
C PRO A 17 23.78 40.59 19.25
N GLY A 18 23.02 40.04 18.27
CA GLY A 18 23.24 40.22 16.83
C GLY A 18 23.63 38.93 16.08
N ASP A 19 23.98 37.87 16.80
CA ASP A 19 24.45 36.61 16.20
C ASP A 19 23.38 35.85 15.40
N ALA A 20 22.08 36.03 15.68
CA ALA A 20 21.03 35.15 15.15
C ALA A 20 20.90 35.18 13.62
N ASP A 21 21.03 36.37 13.00
CA ASP A 21 20.92 36.55 11.55
C ASP A 21 22.17 36.05 10.84
N GLU A 22 23.35 36.35 11.38
CA GLU A 22 24.60 35.84 10.82
C GLU A 22 24.71 34.33 10.96
N LEU A 23 24.24 33.76 12.08
CA LEU A 23 24.21 32.31 12.28
C LEU A 23 23.27 31.64 11.27
N SER A 24 22.14 32.27 10.93
CA SER A 24 21.23 31.80 9.88
C SER A 24 21.92 31.76 8.50
N VAL A 25 22.74 32.77 8.19
CA VAL A 25 23.54 32.78 6.96
C VAL A 25 24.59 31.66 6.98
N ILE A 26 25.32 31.49 8.09
CA ILE A 26 26.32 30.42 8.24
C ILE A 26 25.66 29.05 8.10
N GLU A 27 24.53 28.81 8.77
CA GLU A 27 23.73 27.58 8.67
C GLU A 27 23.34 27.30 7.20
N GLY A 28 22.91 28.33 6.47
CA GLY A 28 22.58 28.24 5.05
C GLY A 28 23.79 27.91 4.17
N GLN A 29 24.93 28.54 4.40
CA GLN A 29 26.17 28.26 3.66
C GLN A 29 26.66 26.84 3.92
N ILE A 30 26.64 26.38 5.17
CA ILE A 30 27.02 25.02 5.53
C ILE A 30 26.03 24.02 4.90
N ALA A 31 24.72 24.30 4.90
CA ALA A 31 23.72 23.43 4.28
C ALA A 31 24.02 23.19 2.78
N TRP A 32 24.36 24.24 2.03
CA TRP A 32 24.78 24.11 0.63
C TRP A 32 26.05 23.26 0.48
N MET A 33 27.05 23.48 1.34
CA MET A 33 28.26 22.66 1.32
C MET A 33 27.96 21.18 1.59
N VAL A 34 27.10 20.88 2.57
CA VAL A 34 26.70 19.51 2.89
C VAL A 34 25.94 18.87 1.73
N HIS A 35 25.08 19.60 1.02
CA HIS A 35 24.43 19.08 -0.19
C HIS A 35 25.42 18.76 -1.31
N ILE A 36 26.42 19.61 -1.52
CA ILE A 36 27.47 19.36 -2.52
C ILE A 36 28.26 18.10 -2.14
N ILE A 37 28.64 17.95 -0.87
CA ILE A 37 29.35 16.75 -0.38
C ILE A 37 28.48 15.50 -0.55
N ALA A 38 27.18 15.58 -0.21
CA ALA A 38 26.24 14.48 -0.40
C ALA A 38 26.16 14.03 -1.88
N ALA A 39 26.15 15.00 -2.81
CA ALA A 39 26.13 14.72 -4.23
C ALA A 39 27.42 14.05 -4.72
N ILE A 40 28.59 14.51 -4.24
CA ILE A 40 29.89 13.91 -4.56
C ILE A 40 29.94 12.45 -4.09
N VAL A 41 29.59 12.20 -2.83
CA VAL A 41 29.56 10.86 -2.23
C VAL A 41 28.58 9.91 -2.94
N LYS A 42 27.52 10.46 -3.53
CA LYS A 42 26.54 9.69 -4.31
C LYS A 42 27.08 9.23 -5.67
N VAL A 43 28.10 9.89 -6.24
CA VAL A 43 28.65 9.56 -7.57
C VAL A 43 29.16 8.12 -7.64
N ARG A 44 29.71 7.57 -6.54
CA ARG A 44 30.14 6.17 -6.44
C ARG A 44 29.04 5.18 -6.84
N GLN A 45 27.77 5.49 -6.54
CA GLN A 45 26.65 4.63 -6.91
C GLN A 45 26.41 4.55 -8.41
N VAL A 46 26.75 5.61 -9.14
CA VAL A 46 26.48 5.74 -10.57
C VAL A 46 27.59 5.11 -11.41
N THR A 47 28.83 5.20 -10.93
CA THR A 47 30.00 4.76 -11.69
C THR A 47 30.40 3.31 -11.42
N GLY A 48 30.00 2.72 -10.28
CA GLY A 48 30.23 1.30 -9.95
C GLY A 48 31.71 0.89 -9.75
N VAL A 49 32.64 1.82 -9.94
CA VAL A 49 34.09 1.61 -9.82
C VAL A 49 34.60 2.55 -8.72
N SER A 50 35.22 1.97 -7.69
CA SER A 50 35.85 2.71 -6.60
C SER A 50 37.35 2.76 -6.84
N GLN A 51 37.90 3.94 -7.15
CA GLN A 51 39.35 4.15 -7.08
C GLN A 51 39.72 4.43 -5.62
N GLU A 52 40.80 3.83 -5.11
CA GLU A 52 41.22 4.00 -3.71
C GLU A 52 41.41 5.48 -3.33
N THR A 53 41.92 6.29 -4.25
CA THR A 53 42.07 7.75 -4.08
C THR A 53 40.74 8.46 -3.85
N GLN A 54 39.67 7.99 -4.49
CA GLN A 54 38.34 8.57 -4.35
C GLN A 54 37.74 8.25 -2.97
N GLU A 55 37.96 7.05 -2.44
CA GLU A 55 37.53 6.68 -1.09
C GLU A 55 38.17 7.55 0.00
N LEU A 56 39.43 7.93 -0.18
CA LEU A 56 40.13 8.83 0.75
C LEU A 56 39.53 10.24 0.72
N ILE A 57 39.25 10.78 -0.47
CA ILE A 57 38.61 12.11 -0.62
C ILE A 57 37.20 12.08 0.00
N ASP A 58 36.42 11.04 -0.31
CA ASP A 58 35.08 10.87 0.23
C ASP A 58 35.11 10.74 1.76
N ALA A 59 36.11 10.07 2.32
CA ALA A 59 36.31 9.97 3.77
C ALA A 59 36.62 11.34 4.40
N GLU A 60 37.52 12.14 3.81
CA GLU A 60 37.87 13.47 4.33
C GLU A 60 36.68 14.43 4.31
N LEU A 61 35.92 14.46 3.20
CA LEU A 61 34.71 15.27 3.09
C LEU A 61 33.64 14.81 4.08
N SER A 62 33.44 13.49 4.19
CA SER A 62 32.48 12.89 5.11
C SER A 62 32.84 13.18 6.57
N ALA A 63 34.12 13.18 6.92
CA ALA A 63 34.58 13.49 8.27
C ALA A 63 34.12 14.89 8.72
N ARG A 64 34.14 15.89 7.83
CA ARG A 64 33.68 17.26 8.17
C ARG A 64 32.19 17.33 8.44
N VAL A 65 31.39 16.59 7.66
CA VAL A 65 29.93 16.53 7.91
C VAL A 65 29.64 15.75 9.20
N LEU A 66 30.39 14.68 9.49
CA LEU A 66 30.24 13.93 10.74
C LEU A 66 30.68 14.75 11.97
N GLN A 67 31.72 15.58 11.88
CA GLN A 67 32.07 16.57 12.91
C GLN A 67 30.96 17.60 13.10
N LEU A 68 30.36 18.07 12.01
CA LEU A 68 29.25 19.02 12.09
C LEU A 68 28.06 18.47 12.89
N ILE A 69 27.78 17.16 12.80
CA ILE A 69 26.71 16.52 13.59
C ILE A 69 26.93 16.74 15.09
N SER A 70 28.15 16.58 15.59
CA SER A 70 28.43 16.74 17.02
C SER A 70 28.33 18.20 17.50
N VAL A 71 28.50 19.18 16.61
CA VAL A 71 28.41 20.61 16.93
C VAL A 71 26.97 21.13 16.82
N THR A 72 26.20 20.64 15.84
CA THR A 72 24.88 21.19 15.49
C THR A 72 23.87 21.13 16.63
N ASP A 73 24.07 20.23 17.58
CA ASP A 73 23.17 20.02 18.73
C ASP A 73 23.82 20.40 20.08
N THR A 74 24.79 21.33 20.07
CA THR A 74 25.50 21.77 21.29
C THR A 74 25.37 23.26 21.58
N GLY A 75 25.46 23.63 22.86
CA GLY A 75 25.48 25.02 23.32
C GLY A 75 24.26 25.82 22.86
N ALA A 76 24.50 27.04 22.39
CA ALA A 76 23.46 27.97 21.93
C ALA A 76 22.62 27.43 20.76
N HIS A 77 23.16 26.48 19.98
CA HIS A 77 22.45 25.89 18.84
C HIS A 77 21.21 25.10 19.25
N THR A 78 21.16 24.58 20.48
CA THR A 78 20.00 23.83 21.01
C THR A 78 18.73 24.69 21.16
N GLN A 79 18.85 26.00 21.14
CA GLN A 79 17.69 26.91 21.25
C GLN A 79 17.08 27.25 19.88
N ARG A 80 17.70 26.80 18.79
CA ARG A 80 17.36 27.20 17.42
C ARG A 80 16.59 26.15 16.63
N TYR A 81 16.04 25.12 17.27
CA TYR A 81 15.29 24.05 16.57
C TYR A 81 14.08 24.55 15.76
N GLN A 82 13.53 25.70 16.15
CA GLN A 82 12.42 26.35 15.43
C GLN A 82 12.88 27.18 14.22
N GLU A 83 14.17 27.46 14.10
CA GLU A 83 14.71 28.28 13.01
C GLU A 83 14.76 27.51 11.70
N LEU A 84 14.23 28.12 10.63
CA LEU A 84 14.18 27.52 9.29
C LEU A 84 15.58 27.21 8.74
N SER A 85 16.56 28.07 9.03
CA SER A 85 17.95 27.88 8.61
C SER A 85 18.57 26.63 9.23
N LYS A 86 18.33 26.41 10.53
CA LYS A 86 18.76 25.20 11.24
C LYS A 86 18.05 23.95 10.71
N GLN A 87 16.73 24.01 10.50
CA GLN A 87 15.98 22.90 9.91
C GLN A 87 16.49 22.52 8.52
N ARG A 88 16.88 23.50 7.69
CA ARG A 88 17.51 23.27 6.37
C ARG A 88 18.88 22.60 6.50
N LEU A 89 19.70 23.05 7.44
CA LEU A 89 21.00 22.44 7.73
C LEU A 89 20.83 20.96 8.14
N ASP A 90 19.88 20.69 9.02
CA ASP A 90 19.57 19.35 9.48
C ASP A 90 19.10 18.43 8.34
N ARG A 91 18.24 18.94 7.45
CA ARG A 91 17.85 18.21 6.23
C ARG A 91 19.03 17.92 5.31
N ALA A 92 19.95 18.86 5.15
CA ALA A 92 21.17 18.64 4.36
C ALA A 92 22.01 17.51 4.96
N ILE A 93 22.19 17.50 6.29
CA ILE A 93 22.88 16.43 7.02
C ILE A 93 22.18 15.09 6.79
N LEU A 94 20.85 15.01 6.91
CA LEU A 94 20.09 13.78 6.67
C LEU A 94 20.28 13.25 5.22
N ILE A 95 20.26 14.14 4.23
CA ILE A 95 20.47 13.77 2.81
C ILE A 95 21.91 13.27 2.59
N PHE A 96 22.89 13.90 3.24
CA PHE A 96 24.26 13.41 3.26
C PHE A 96 24.32 12.00 3.84
N VAL A 97 23.76 11.77 5.04
CA VAL A 97 23.80 10.46 5.69
C VAL A 97 23.11 9.39 4.85
N GLN A 98 21.98 9.70 4.20
CA GLN A 98 21.32 8.77 3.27
C GLN A 98 22.23 8.42 2.08
N SER A 99 22.88 9.40 1.48
CA SER A 99 23.79 9.20 0.33
C SER A 99 25.02 8.39 0.75
N PHE A 100 25.64 8.78 1.86
CA PHE A 100 26.78 8.09 2.47
C PHE A 100 26.43 6.65 2.81
N ARG A 101 25.26 6.41 3.43
CA ARG A 101 24.82 5.08 3.80
C ARG A 101 24.69 4.17 2.59
N ARG A 102 24.08 4.67 1.53
CA ARG A 102 23.86 3.91 0.30
C ARG A 102 25.16 3.60 -0.44
N SER A 103 26.20 4.43 -0.27
CA SER A 103 27.52 4.21 -0.86
C SER A 103 28.46 3.34 -0.01
N TYR A 104 28.39 3.39 1.34
CA TYR A 104 29.44 2.82 2.22
C TYR A 104 28.95 1.98 3.41
N VAL A 105 27.64 1.92 3.69
CA VAL A 105 27.09 1.33 4.93
C VAL A 105 26.10 0.19 4.65
N GLY A 106 25.57 0.05 3.43
CA GLY A 106 24.61 -1.01 3.08
C GLY A 106 25.18 -2.43 3.12
N ASP A 107 24.30 -3.44 3.14
CA ASP A 107 24.64 -4.87 3.26
C ASP A 107 25.70 -5.36 2.23
N GLN A 108 25.75 -4.76 1.04
CA GLN A 108 26.76 -5.08 0.02
C GLN A 108 28.06 -4.25 0.13
N ALA A 109 28.03 -3.10 0.81
CA ALA A 109 29.16 -2.17 0.93
C ALA A 109 30.08 -2.47 2.13
N MET A 110 29.61 -3.27 3.10
CA MET A 110 30.37 -3.60 4.30
C MET A 110 31.72 -4.28 4.03
N HIS A 111 31.90 -4.92 2.87
CA HIS A 111 33.12 -5.65 2.52
C HIS A 111 34.08 -4.88 1.59
N SER A 112 33.71 -3.69 1.11
CA SER A 112 34.38 -3.04 -0.02
C SER A 112 34.88 -1.60 0.24
N SER A 113 35.10 -1.18 1.49
CA SER A 113 35.47 0.23 1.80
C SER A 113 36.52 0.38 2.90
N LYS A 114 37.59 -0.43 2.84
CA LYS A 114 38.65 -0.45 3.87
C LYS A 114 39.40 0.88 4.00
N GLN A 115 39.73 1.52 2.88
CA GLN A 115 40.49 2.79 2.85
C GLN A 115 39.69 3.91 3.54
N LEU A 116 38.38 3.97 3.30
CA LEU A 116 37.49 4.97 3.90
C LEU A 116 37.42 4.85 5.43
N TYR A 117 37.20 3.66 5.97
CA TYR A 117 37.16 3.48 7.44
C TYR A 117 38.54 3.70 8.08
N GLY A 118 39.63 3.38 7.37
CA GLY A 118 41.00 3.72 7.82
C GLY A 118 41.17 5.22 8.01
N ARG A 119 40.77 6.03 7.02
CA ARG A 119 40.89 7.49 7.12
C ARG A 119 39.92 8.12 8.13
N LEU A 120 38.69 7.59 8.25
CA LEU A 120 37.73 8.05 9.26
C LEU A 120 38.19 7.71 10.69
N SER A 121 38.89 6.61 10.87
CA SER A 121 39.54 6.22 12.11
C SER A 121 40.60 7.25 12.52
N GLU A 122 41.49 7.65 11.61
CA GLU A 122 42.51 8.68 11.85
C GLU A 122 41.91 10.06 12.19
N LEU A 123 40.84 10.47 11.50
CA LEU A 123 40.29 11.82 11.65
C LEU A 123 39.33 11.97 12.84
N LEU A 124 38.54 10.93 13.14
CA LEU A 124 37.43 10.99 14.10
C LEU A 124 37.41 9.87 15.13
N GLY A 125 38.34 8.91 15.05
CA GLY A 125 38.29 7.69 15.87
C GLY A 125 37.13 6.75 15.49
N LEU A 126 36.54 6.92 14.30
CA LEU A 126 35.46 6.07 13.79
C LEU A 126 36.04 4.79 13.18
N ASN A 127 36.43 3.88 14.08
CA ASN A 127 37.22 2.69 13.73
C ASN A 127 36.37 1.57 13.12
N ASP A 128 35.07 1.56 13.41
CA ASP A 128 34.16 0.54 12.90
C ASP A 128 32.79 1.11 12.55
N HIS A 129 32.03 0.26 11.88
CA HIS A 129 30.69 0.56 11.43
C HIS A 129 29.69 0.78 12.58
N LEU A 130 29.89 0.13 13.73
CA LEU A 130 28.98 0.24 14.87
C LEU A 130 29.06 1.63 15.51
N ILE A 131 30.27 2.18 15.64
CA ILE A 131 30.50 3.54 16.14
C ILE A 131 29.87 4.57 15.18
N LEU A 132 30.04 4.39 13.87
CA LEU A 132 29.40 5.24 12.87
C LEU A 132 27.85 5.19 12.98
N LEU A 133 27.27 3.99 13.08
CA LEU A 133 25.83 3.84 13.30
C LEU A 133 25.39 4.52 14.60
N ASN A 134 26.20 4.49 15.66
CA ASN A 134 25.90 5.18 16.91
C ASN A 134 25.80 6.71 16.71
N VAL A 135 26.70 7.32 15.92
CA VAL A 135 26.62 8.75 15.58
C VAL A 135 25.33 9.05 14.81
N ILE A 136 25.01 8.25 13.79
CA ILE A 136 23.81 8.42 12.96
C ILE A 136 22.54 8.27 13.81
N VAL A 137 22.45 7.25 14.64
CA VAL A 137 21.31 7.01 15.53
C VAL A 137 21.21 8.09 16.60
N GLY A 138 22.33 8.59 17.13
CA GLY A 138 22.34 9.72 18.04
C GLY A 138 21.71 10.97 17.42
N LYS A 139 22.02 11.25 16.15
CA LYS A 139 21.38 12.34 15.40
C LYS A 139 19.90 12.09 15.14
N ILE A 140 19.52 10.87 14.75
CA ILE A 140 18.11 10.46 14.59
C ILE A 140 17.33 10.67 15.88
N ALA A 141 17.86 10.22 17.02
CA ALA A 141 17.23 10.37 18.33
C ALA A 141 17.06 11.84 18.71
N THR A 142 18.09 12.66 18.50
CA THR A 142 18.05 14.10 18.77
C THR A 142 17.00 14.78 17.90
N ASN A 143 16.95 14.45 16.60
CA ASN A 143 16.00 15.08 15.70
C ASN A 143 14.55 14.74 16.07
N MET A 144 14.27 13.49 16.44
CA MET A 144 12.94 13.08 16.94
C MET A 144 12.56 13.74 18.27
N LYS A 145 13.54 14.08 19.11
CA LYS A 145 13.30 14.76 20.40
C LYS A 145 13.05 16.26 20.23
N CYS A 146 13.77 16.91 19.33
CA CYS A 146 13.89 18.37 19.30
C CYS A 146 13.07 19.04 18.19
N TYR A 147 12.80 18.39 17.07
CA TYR A 147 12.08 18.98 15.92
C TYR A 147 10.59 18.60 15.88
N ALA A 148 9.92 18.59 17.03
CA ALA A 148 8.55 18.11 17.17
C ALA A 148 7.54 18.77 16.21
N GLU A 149 7.73 20.06 15.92
CA GLU A 149 6.86 20.87 15.08
C GLU A 149 7.20 20.81 13.58
N SER A 150 8.38 20.29 13.21
CA SER A 150 8.86 20.25 11.82
C SER A 150 8.59 18.89 11.17
N GLU A 151 7.42 18.77 10.52
CA GLU A 151 7.01 17.55 9.79
C GLU A 151 8.07 17.13 8.77
N ASP A 152 8.64 18.08 8.03
CA ASP A 152 9.69 17.82 7.03
C ASP A 152 10.93 17.14 7.62
N VAL A 153 11.46 17.64 8.75
CA VAL A 153 12.67 17.10 9.37
C VAL A 153 12.38 15.73 9.96
N ILE A 154 11.23 15.57 10.62
CA ILE A 154 10.81 14.29 11.20
C ILE A 154 10.62 13.24 10.12
N ASP A 155 9.94 13.55 9.01
CA ASP A 155 9.70 12.59 7.93
C ASP A 155 11.00 12.14 7.25
N HIS A 156 11.94 13.06 7.00
CA HIS A 156 13.27 12.69 6.47
C HIS A 156 14.07 11.87 7.49
N THR A 157 13.99 12.21 8.79
CA THR A 157 14.68 11.49 9.87
C THR A 157 14.16 10.05 9.97
N LEU A 158 12.83 9.87 9.96
CA LEU A 158 12.21 8.54 10.00
C LEU A 158 12.44 7.76 8.71
N SER A 159 12.49 8.41 7.54
CA SER A 159 12.85 7.75 6.29
C SER A 159 14.27 7.18 6.35
N LEU A 160 15.23 7.94 6.88
CA LEU A 160 16.59 7.43 7.10
C LEU A 160 16.60 6.27 8.12
N PHE A 161 15.88 6.40 9.22
CA PHE A 161 15.84 5.36 10.24
C PHE A 161 15.20 4.07 9.71
N LEU A 162 14.17 4.18 8.86
CA LEU A 162 13.55 3.04 8.17
C LEU A 162 14.52 2.38 7.18
N ASP A 163 15.27 3.14 6.40
CA ASP A 163 16.28 2.61 5.49
C ASP A 163 17.38 1.84 6.23
N LEU A 164 17.69 2.21 7.48
CA LEU A 164 18.63 1.50 8.34
C LEU A 164 18.01 0.25 8.98
N ALA A 165 16.77 0.34 9.44
CA ALA A 165 16.07 -0.75 10.13
C ALA A 165 15.55 -1.85 9.20
N THR A 166 15.41 -1.58 7.90
CA THR A 166 14.95 -2.58 6.91
C THR A 166 16.06 -3.53 6.45
N GLY A 167 17.34 -3.14 6.58
CA GLY A 167 18.48 -4.02 6.30
C GLY A 167 18.67 -5.07 7.40
N TYR A 168 18.87 -6.34 7.03
CA TYR A 168 18.96 -7.43 8.02
C TYR A 168 20.20 -7.32 8.90
N MET A 169 21.38 -7.08 8.31
CA MET A 169 22.62 -6.96 9.08
C MET A 169 22.68 -5.63 9.82
N THR A 170 22.33 -4.52 9.16
CA THR A 170 22.24 -3.21 9.79
C THR A 170 21.26 -3.21 10.97
N GLY A 171 20.08 -3.82 10.82
CA GLY A 171 19.08 -3.95 11.89
C GLY A 171 19.60 -4.71 13.12
N LYS A 172 20.35 -5.79 12.93
CA LYS A 172 21.01 -6.51 14.04
C LYS A 172 22.07 -5.67 14.74
N LEU A 173 22.80 -4.82 14.02
CA LEU A 173 23.78 -3.91 14.62
C LEU A 173 23.09 -2.77 15.38
N LEU A 174 21.99 -2.23 14.84
CA LEU A 174 21.18 -1.21 15.51
C LEU A 174 20.72 -1.69 16.89
N LEU A 175 20.28 -2.94 17.02
CA LEU A 175 19.85 -3.52 18.29
C LEU A 175 20.96 -3.63 19.36
N LYS A 176 22.24 -3.52 18.97
CA LYS A 176 23.36 -3.46 19.92
C LYS A 176 23.53 -2.08 20.54
N LEU A 177 23.00 -1.03 19.90
CA LEU A 177 23.18 0.36 20.35
C LEU A 177 22.22 0.69 21.50
N GLU A 178 22.76 1.27 22.57
CA GLU A 178 21.96 1.71 23.71
C GLU A 178 20.92 2.77 23.33
N SER A 179 21.24 3.65 22.38
CA SER A 179 20.30 4.64 21.85
C SER A 179 19.07 3.98 21.21
N VAL A 180 19.23 2.88 20.48
CA VAL A 180 18.09 2.14 19.88
C VAL A 180 17.28 1.43 20.95
N LYS A 181 17.93 0.78 21.91
CA LYS A 181 17.25 0.16 23.05
C LYS A 181 16.45 1.18 23.85
N PHE A 182 17.01 2.38 24.07
CA PHE A 182 16.32 3.49 24.71
C PHE A 182 15.08 3.92 23.92
N ILE A 183 15.20 4.10 22.59
CA ILE A 183 14.05 4.46 21.74
C ILE A 183 12.95 3.39 21.83
N ILE A 184 13.30 2.10 21.74
CA ILE A 184 12.34 0.99 21.82
C ILE A 184 11.66 0.94 23.21
N ALA A 185 12.39 1.19 24.29
CA ALA A 185 11.84 1.16 25.64
C ALA A 185 10.98 2.39 25.98
N ASN A 186 11.30 3.55 25.41
CA ASN A 186 10.75 4.86 25.81
C ASN A 186 10.04 5.56 24.64
N HIS A 187 9.21 4.85 23.89
CA HIS A 187 8.57 5.34 22.67
C HIS A 187 7.27 6.14 22.91
N SER A 188 7.15 6.82 24.06
CA SER A 188 5.99 7.65 24.43
C SER A 188 6.16 9.12 24.03
N PRO A 189 5.08 9.92 23.96
CA PRO A 189 5.17 11.36 23.69
C PRO A 189 6.03 12.15 24.70
N GLU A 190 6.23 11.63 25.91
CA GLU A 190 7.08 12.25 26.94
C GLU A 190 8.55 12.30 26.51
N ASN A 191 9.00 11.28 25.79
CA ASN A 191 10.37 11.17 25.29
C ASN A 191 10.49 11.63 23.83
N PHE A 192 9.40 11.58 23.06
CA PHE A 192 9.36 11.95 21.65
C PHE A 192 8.15 12.87 21.38
N PRO A 193 8.29 14.19 21.60
CA PRO A 193 7.17 15.13 21.57
C PRO A 193 6.45 15.22 20.22
N PHE A 194 7.12 14.91 19.11
CA PHE A 194 6.50 14.87 17.77
C PHE A 194 5.31 13.90 17.69
N LEU A 195 5.23 12.91 18.59
CA LEU A 195 4.09 12.00 18.65
C LEU A 195 2.81 12.71 19.12
N ALA A 196 2.90 13.74 19.95
CA ALA A 196 1.74 14.52 20.39
C ALA A 196 1.22 15.49 19.32
N GLU A 197 2.08 15.89 18.38
CA GLU A 197 1.76 16.86 17.35
C GLU A 197 0.89 16.28 16.23
N TYR A 198 -0.25 16.93 15.97
CA TYR A 198 -1.20 16.46 14.96
C TYR A 198 -0.63 16.49 13.53
N LYS A 199 0.22 17.48 13.23
CA LYS A 199 0.92 17.63 11.94
C LYS A 199 1.74 16.36 11.63
N CYS A 200 2.47 15.87 12.62
CA CYS A 200 3.32 14.68 12.53
C CYS A 200 2.55 13.35 12.68
N SER A 201 1.22 13.36 12.59
CA SER A 201 0.42 12.14 12.76
C SER A 201 0.78 11.03 11.76
N ARG A 202 1.19 11.36 10.53
CA ARG A 202 1.64 10.36 9.53
C ARG A 202 2.97 9.72 9.92
N SER A 203 3.88 10.52 10.46
CA SER A 203 5.18 10.11 10.95
C SER A 203 5.07 9.04 12.04
N ARG A 204 4.03 9.07 12.88
CA ARG A 204 3.75 8.01 13.88
C ARG A 204 3.71 6.61 13.26
N THR A 205 3.02 6.43 12.13
CA THR A 205 2.94 5.12 11.47
C THR A 205 4.31 4.62 11.03
N THR A 206 5.15 5.49 10.48
CA THR A 206 6.52 5.13 10.08
C THR A 206 7.39 4.81 11.29
N PHE A 207 7.29 5.60 12.36
CA PHE A 207 8.03 5.37 13.60
C PHE A 207 7.72 3.99 14.20
N TYR A 208 6.44 3.65 14.39
CA TYR A 208 6.06 2.35 14.93
C TYR A 208 6.30 1.19 13.95
N TYR A 209 6.34 1.45 12.64
CA TYR A 209 6.79 0.46 11.67
C TYR A 209 8.29 0.12 11.83
N ILE A 210 9.13 1.12 12.10
CA ILE A 210 10.55 0.93 12.38
C ILE A 210 10.74 0.14 13.68
N LEU A 211 10.12 0.59 14.77
CA LEU A 211 10.27 -0.07 16.07
C LEU A 211 9.73 -1.49 16.05
N GLY A 212 8.55 -1.71 15.44
CA GLY A 212 8.02 -3.05 15.25
C GLY A 212 9.00 -3.95 14.49
N SER A 213 9.62 -3.44 13.42
CA SER A 213 10.59 -4.20 12.63
C SER A 213 11.80 -4.62 13.47
N LEU A 214 12.34 -3.71 14.30
CA LEU A 214 13.45 -4.00 15.21
C LEU A 214 13.07 -4.99 16.33
N VAL A 215 11.92 -4.81 16.97
CA VAL A 215 11.42 -5.69 18.04
C VAL A 215 11.22 -7.11 17.51
N PHE A 216 10.67 -7.27 16.30
CA PHE A 216 10.47 -8.57 15.69
C PHE A 216 11.77 -9.27 15.24
N MET A 217 12.87 -8.53 15.03
CA MET A 217 14.18 -9.14 14.74
C MET A 217 14.79 -9.89 15.94
N GLU A 218 14.46 -9.48 17.16
CA GLU A 218 14.96 -10.14 18.39
C GLU A 218 14.25 -11.45 18.70
N ASP A 219 13.15 -11.74 17.99
CA ASP A 219 12.37 -12.98 18.06
C ASP A 219 11.93 -13.41 19.48
N SER A 220 11.69 -12.44 20.36
CA SER A 220 11.30 -12.66 21.76
C SER A 220 9.87 -12.18 22.06
N PRO A 221 8.93 -13.10 22.40
CA PRO A 221 7.57 -12.72 22.79
C PRO A 221 7.52 -11.82 24.03
N VAL A 222 8.47 -11.95 24.96
CA VAL A 222 8.53 -11.12 26.17
C VAL A 222 8.83 -9.68 25.82
N LYS A 223 9.83 -9.46 24.94
CA LYS A 223 10.18 -8.11 24.48
C LYS A 223 9.03 -7.46 23.71
N PHE A 224 8.30 -8.22 22.90
CA PHE A 224 7.09 -7.74 22.26
C PHE A 224 6.03 -7.31 23.30
N ARG A 225 5.79 -8.08 24.36
CA ARG A 225 4.83 -7.72 25.41
C ARG A 225 5.23 -6.42 26.13
N THR A 226 6.50 -6.28 26.51
CA THR A 226 7.01 -5.04 27.14
C THR A 226 6.89 -3.85 26.20
N PHE A 227 7.21 -4.03 24.91
CA PHE A 227 7.03 -2.99 23.90
C PHE A 227 5.55 -2.57 23.73
N MET A 228 4.60 -3.49 23.87
CA MET A 228 3.17 -3.21 23.73
C MET A 228 2.51 -2.62 24.99
N GLU A 229 3.21 -2.57 26.13
CA GLU A 229 2.64 -2.13 27.41
C GLU A 229 2.14 -0.68 27.41
N PRO A 230 2.85 0.32 26.85
CA PRO A 230 2.33 1.68 26.75
C PRO A 230 1.06 1.76 25.90
N LEU A 231 1.00 1.00 24.79
CA LEU A 231 -0.17 0.92 23.92
C LEU A 231 -1.35 0.22 24.59
N GLN A 232 -1.05 -0.69 25.53
CA GLN A 232 -2.07 -1.33 26.36
C GLN A 232 -2.76 -0.32 27.26
N GLN A 233 -2.00 0.57 27.90
CA GLN A 233 -2.58 1.58 28.78
C GLN A 233 -3.45 2.57 28.01
N VAL A 234 -3.05 2.96 26.80
CA VAL A 234 -3.88 3.80 25.92
C VAL A 234 -5.20 3.10 25.58
N ALA A 235 -5.17 1.79 25.27
CA ALA A 235 -6.38 1.03 24.99
C ALA A 235 -7.33 0.98 26.20
N LEU A 236 -6.80 0.69 27.40
CA LEU A 236 -7.60 0.65 28.63
C LEU A 236 -8.26 2.00 28.95
N ASN A 237 -7.53 3.11 28.77
CA ASN A 237 -8.08 4.45 28.97
C ASN A 237 -9.20 4.78 27.98
N LEU A 238 -9.04 4.38 26.71
CA LEU A 238 -10.06 4.55 25.67
C LEU A 238 -11.30 3.67 25.91
N GLU A 239 -11.10 2.44 26.39
CA GLU A 239 -12.17 1.52 26.78
C GLU A 239 -13.00 2.08 27.95
N ALA A 240 -12.34 2.67 28.95
CA ALA A 240 -12.98 3.29 30.12
C ALA A 240 -13.67 4.63 29.81
N THR A 241 -13.34 5.29 28.70
CA THR A 241 -13.92 6.59 28.31
C THR A 241 -15.39 6.41 27.93
N PRO A 242 -16.36 7.19 28.49
CA PRO A 242 -17.77 7.13 28.09
C PRO A 242 -18.05 7.60 26.65
N ASP A 243 -19.19 7.20 26.06
CA ASP A 243 -19.51 7.49 24.65
C ASP A 243 -19.52 8.99 24.32
N ALA A 244 -20.11 9.81 25.18
CA ALA A 244 -20.13 11.27 25.01
C ALA A 244 -18.71 11.88 25.04
N ALA A 245 -17.85 11.36 25.91
CA ALA A 245 -16.47 11.80 26.04
C ALA A 245 -15.58 11.30 24.87
N PHE A 246 -15.95 10.20 24.22
CA PHE A 246 -15.21 9.64 23.10
C PHE A 246 -15.19 10.56 21.87
N ARG A 247 -16.22 11.41 21.71
CA ARG A 247 -16.30 12.40 20.63
C ARG A 247 -15.46 13.67 20.89
N THR A 248 -14.86 13.81 22.06
CA THR A 248 -13.96 14.94 22.36
C THR A 248 -12.66 14.85 21.57
N ASP A 249 -12.04 15.99 21.28
CA ASP A 249 -10.78 16.03 20.53
C ASP A 249 -9.64 15.25 21.21
N VAL A 250 -9.63 15.21 22.54
CA VAL A 250 -8.63 14.46 23.32
C VAL A 250 -8.76 12.96 23.05
N ALA A 251 -9.97 12.40 23.20
CA ALA A 251 -10.21 10.99 22.96
C ALA A 251 -10.02 10.62 21.47
N LYS A 252 -10.52 11.47 20.55
CA LYS A 252 -10.32 11.30 19.10
C LYS A 252 -8.83 11.24 18.75
N ARG A 253 -8.01 12.18 19.23
CA ARG A 253 -6.55 12.21 18.96
C ARG A 253 -5.84 11.00 19.55
N ALA A 254 -6.18 10.60 20.78
CA ALA A 254 -5.61 9.40 21.41
C ALA A 254 -5.93 8.14 20.59
N PHE A 255 -7.19 7.97 20.17
CA PHE A 255 -7.60 6.85 19.33
C PHE A 255 -6.92 6.87 17.95
N VAL A 256 -6.85 8.04 17.30
CA VAL A 256 -6.18 8.19 16.00
C VAL A 256 -4.69 7.85 16.10
N GLY A 257 -4.02 8.30 17.17
CA GLY A 257 -2.64 7.93 17.47
C GLY A 257 -2.50 6.42 17.59
N TRP A 258 -3.31 5.79 18.45
CA TRP A 258 -3.31 4.35 18.68
C TRP A 258 -3.51 3.54 17.38
N MET A 259 -4.47 3.93 16.52
CA MET A 259 -4.67 3.25 15.23
C MET A 259 -3.47 3.37 14.29
N ARG A 260 -2.78 4.52 14.30
CA ARG A 260 -1.60 4.76 13.46
C ARG A 260 -0.38 3.99 13.95
N ASP A 261 -0.22 3.88 15.25
CA ASP A 261 0.83 3.10 15.89
C ASP A 261 0.64 1.62 15.60
N LEU A 262 -0.57 1.09 15.86
CA LEU A 262 -0.93 -0.30 15.54
C LEU A 262 -0.78 -0.61 14.06
N ARG A 263 -1.10 0.33 13.18
CA ARG A 263 -0.87 0.16 11.74
C ARG A 263 0.61 0.03 11.42
N GLY A 264 1.47 0.83 12.05
CA GLY A 264 2.93 0.70 11.89
C GLY A 264 3.42 -0.68 12.34
N ILE A 265 3.00 -1.13 13.51
CA ILE A 265 3.35 -2.46 14.05
C ILE A 265 2.83 -3.58 13.14
N ALA A 266 1.58 -3.46 12.66
CA ALA A 266 1.02 -4.40 11.68
C ALA A 266 1.79 -4.39 10.36
N MET A 267 2.36 -3.25 9.93
CA MET A 267 3.25 -3.21 8.76
C MET A 267 4.56 -3.98 9.01
N ALA A 268 5.04 -4.08 10.25
CA ALA A 268 6.26 -4.80 10.60
C ALA A 268 6.11 -6.34 10.67
N THR A 269 4.88 -6.87 10.72
CA THR A 269 4.66 -8.32 10.77
C THR A 269 4.83 -8.94 9.38
N ASN A 270 5.95 -9.62 9.16
CA ASN A 270 6.32 -10.27 7.88
C ASN A 270 6.34 -11.80 7.96
N SER A 271 5.88 -12.38 9.07
CA SER A 271 5.85 -13.82 9.27
C SER A 271 4.61 -14.22 10.05
N ARG A 272 4.22 -15.50 9.94
CA ARG A 272 3.14 -16.08 10.73
C ARG A 272 3.32 -15.86 12.24
N LYS A 273 4.54 -16.03 12.75
CA LYS A 273 4.87 -15.86 14.17
C LYS A 273 4.66 -14.42 14.64
N THR A 274 5.20 -13.45 13.91
CA THR A 274 5.10 -12.02 14.26
C THR A 274 3.67 -11.51 14.15
N TYR A 275 2.94 -11.96 13.12
CA TYR A 275 1.52 -11.68 13.00
C TYR A 275 0.71 -12.31 14.14
N GLY A 276 0.99 -13.56 14.50
CA GLY A 276 0.36 -14.26 15.62
C GLY A 276 0.46 -13.50 16.94
N LEU A 277 1.65 -12.97 17.27
CA LEU A 277 1.84 -12.15 18.48
C LEU A 277 0.94 -10.91 18.51
N LEU A 278 0.83 -10.20 17.37
CA LEU A 278 -0.05 -9.03 17.26
C LEU A 278 -1.54 -9.43 17.28
N PHE A 279 -1.89 -10.52 16.61
CA PHE A 279 -3.25 -11.04 16.56
C PHE A 279 -3.73 -11.44 17.95
N ASP A 280 -2.93 -12.20 18.70
CA ASP A 280 -3.24 -12.63 20.07
C ASP A 280 -3.27 -11.44 21.04
N TRP A 281 -2.47 -10.40 20.79
CA TRP A 281 -2.56 -9.16 21.54
C TRP A 281 -3.84 -8.38 21.22
N LEU A 282 -4.40 -8.45 20.01
CA LEU A 282 -5.58 -7.67 19.64
C LEU A 282 -6.89 -8.42 19.93
N TYR A 283 -6.99 -9.67 19.50
CA TYR A 283 -8.16 -10.52 19.56
C TYR A 283 -8.18 -11.36 20.85
N PRO A 284 -9.34 -11.52 21.53
CA PRO A 284 -10.63 -10.87 21.25
C PRO A 284 -10.78 -9.51 21.94
N SER A 285 -10.00 -9.24 23.00
CA SER A 285 -10.34 -8.25 24.01
C SER A 285 -10.45 -6.80 23.51
N ARG A 286 -9.69 -6.42 22.48
CA ARG A 286 -9.62 -5.02 21.98
C ARG A 286 -10.44 -4.80 20.70
N MET A 287 -11.00 -5.85 20.11
CA MET A 287 -11.88 -5.73 18.94
C MET A 287 -13.17 -4.93 19.23
N PRO A 288 -13.82 -5.07 20.41
CA PRO A 288 -14.97 -4.24 20.76
C PRO A 288 -14.69 -2.74 20.74
N LEU A 289 -13.48 -2.31 21.12
CA LEU A 289 -13.07 -0.89 21.06
C LEU A 289 -13.09 -0.37 19.61
N LEU A 290 -12.58 -1.15 18.66
CA LEU A 290 -12.60 -0.78 17.23
C LEU A 290 -14.03 -0.65 16.70
N LEU A 291 -14.89 -1.62 17.04
CA LEU A 291 -16.29 -1.61 16.62
C LEU A 291 -17.07 -0.44 17.23
N ARG A 292 -16.80 -0.12 18.49
CA ARG A 292 -17.38 1.03 19.19
C ARG A 292 -16.95 2.34 18.55
N ALA A 293 -15.65 2.53 18.32
CA ALA A 293 -15.11 3.77 17.76
C ALA A 293 -15.66 4.06 16.35
N ILE A 294 -15.73 3.05 15.47
CA ILE A 294 -16.25 3.25 14.11
C ILE A 294 -17.76 3.55 14.09
N SER A 295 -18.50 3.06 15.09
CA SER A 295 -19.94 3.28 15.22
C SER A 295 -20.26 4.67 15.78
N LEU A 296 -19.45 5.19 16.70
CA LEU A 296 -19.66 6.50 17.34
C LEU A 296 -19.22 7.69 16.48
N CYS A 297 -18.17 7.51 15.68
CA CYS A 297 -17.49 8.58 14.93
C CYS A 297 -17.59 8.38 13.42
N THR A 298 -18.65 7.77 12.89
CA THR A 298 -18.75 7.47 11.45
C THR A 298 -18.73 8.73 10.58
N ASP A 299 -19.22 9.84 11.11
CA ASP A 299 -19.26 11.18 10.52
C ASP A 299 -17.91 11.92 10.55
N GLU A 300 -16.88 11.33 11.15
CA GLU A 300 -15.56 11.95 11.35
C GLU A 300 -14.47 11.17 10.58
N PRO A 301 -14.17 11.54 9.31
CA PRO A 301 -13.16 10.88 8.48
C PRO A 301 -11.77 10.82 9.11
N GLU A 302 -11.45 11.77 10.00
CA GLU A 302 -10.18 11.82 10.72
C GLU A 302 -9.99 10.62 11.66
N VAL A 303 -11.09 10.07 12.20
CA VAL A 303 -11.11 8.91 13.10
C VAL A 303 -11.30 7.61 12.32
N THR A 304 -12.24 7.60 11.37
CA THR A 304 -12.56 6.38 10.59
C THR A 304 -11.45 6.00 9.61
N THR A 305 -10.78 6.96 8.98
CA THR A 305 -9.71 6.67 8.01
C THR A 305 -8.54 5.91 8.63
N PRO A 306 -7.94 6.33 9.77
CA PRO A 306 -6.87 5.58 10.43
C PRO A 306 -7.29 4.16 10.83
N LEU A 307 -8.51 3.98 11.35
CA LEU A 307 -9.04 2.67 11.70
C LEU A 307 -9.15 1.77 10.48
N LEU A 308 -9.84 2.23 9.42
CA LEU A 308 -9.99 1.46 8.19
C LEU A 308 -8.63 1.15 7.55
N LYS A 309 -7.66 2.07 7.62
CA LYS A 309 -6.28 1.84 7.14
C LYS A 309 -5.49 0.85 7.98
N PHE A 310 -5.75 0.77 9.28
CA PHE A 310 -5.22 -0.30 10.12
C PHE A 310 -5.83 -1.63 9.71
N THR A 311 -7.15 -1.74 9.61
CA THR A 311 -7.84 -2.97 9.18
C THR A 311 -7.36 -3.41 7.80
N TYR A 312 -7.17 -2.46 6.87
CA TYR A 312 -6.62 -2.68 5.52
C TYR A 312 -5.24 -3.34 5.56
N GLU A 313 -4.38 -2.92 6.48
CA GLU A 313 -3.08 -3.56 6.66
C GLU A 313 -3.26 -4.91 7.35
N PHE A 314 -4.06 -4.99 8.41
CA PHE A 314 -4.21 -6.18 9.24
C PHE A 314 -4.71 -7.41 8.45
N VAL A 315 -5.62 -7.22 7.49
CA VAL A 315 -6.16 -8.31 6.65
C VAL A 315 -5.29 -8.68 5.44
N LEU A 316 -4.19 -7.96 5.20
CA LEU A 316 -3.31 -8.21 4.06
C LEU A 316 -2.43 -9.44 4.30
N ASN A 317 -2.59 -10.49 3.49
CA ASN A 317 -1.73 -11.67 3.53
C ASN A 317 -0.40 -11.47 2.77
N LYS A 318 0.41 -10.49 3.19
CA LYS A 318 1.75 -10.30 2.64
C LYS A 318 2.73 -11.32 3.24
N ALA A 319 3.69 -11.77 2.43
CA ALA A 319 4.69 -12.77 2.83
C ALA A 319 4.08 -14.04 3.46
N GLN A 320 2.85 -14.41 3.07
CA GLN A 320 2.11 -15.55 3.64
C GLN A 320 1.96 -15.52 5.17
N ARG A 321 1.91 -14.33 5.77
CA ARG A 321 1.81 -14.17 7.23
C ARG A 321 0.46 -14.62 7.81
N LEU A 322 -0.61 -14.65 7.01
CA LEU A 322 -1.94 -15.10 7.41
C LEU A 322 -2.14 -16.60 7.10
N THR A 323 -1.10 -17.41 7.30
CA THR A 323 -1.19 -18.86 7.15
C THR A 323 -1.53 -19.50 8.49
N PHE A 324 -2.82 -19.72 8.73
CA PHE A 324 -3.28 -20.43 9.92
C PHE A 324 -3.20 -21.94 9.73
N ASP A 325 -3.04 -22.70 10.82
CA ASP A 325 -3.17 -24.17 10.75
C ASP A 325 -4.59 -24.54 10.30
N SER A 326 -4.73 -25.68 9.61
CA SER A 326 -6.02 -26.17 9.14
C SER A 326 -7.05 -26.39 10.27
N SER A 327 -6.58 -26.58 11.50
CA SER A 327 -7.41 -26.71 12.71
C SER A 327 -7.72 -25.37 13.40
N SER A 328 -7.11 -24.26 12.97
CA SER A 328 -7.25 -22.97 13.64
C SER A 328 -8.47 -22.20 13.12
N PRO A 329 -9.36 -21.73 14.01
CA PRO A 329 -10.49 -20.89 13.63
C PRO A 329 -10.07 -19.43 13.35
N ASN A 330 -8.79 -19.06 13.53
CA ASN A 330 -8.35 -17.67 13.55
C ASN A 330 -8.65 -16.91 12.25
N GLY A 331 -8.59 -17.56 11.08
CA GLY A 331 -8.97 -16.94 9.82
C GLY A 331 -10.45 -16.56 9.77
N ILE A 332 -11.32 -17.45 10.26
CA ILE A 332 -12.78 -17.22 10.33
C ILE A 332 -13.08 -16.11 11.34
N LEU A 333 -12.44 -16.15 12.52
CA LEU A 333 -12.60 -15.15 13.57
C LEU A 333 -12.14 -13.76 13.09
N LEU A 334 -11.00 -13.68 12.41
CA LEU A 334 -10.50 -12.46 11.79
C LEU A 334 -11.53 -11.88 10.81
N PHE A 335 -12.03 -12.70 9.89
CA PHE A 335 -13.02 -12.24 8.92
C PHE A 335 -14.33 -11.80 9.59
N ARG A 336 -14.77 -12.49 10.65
CA ARG A 336 -15.96 -12.11 11.41
C ARG A 336 -15.83 -10.72 12.03
N GLU A 337 -14.68 -10.41 12.64
CA GLU A 337 -14.44 -9.06 13.19
C GLU A 337 -14.32 -8.00 12.11
N VAL A 338 -13.68 -8.32 10.97
CA VAL A 338 -13.61 -7.41 9.81
C VAL A 338 -15.00 -7.14 9.25
N SER A 339 -15.83 -8.17 9.10
CA SER A 339 -17.22 -8.04 8.66
C SER A 339 -18.00 -7.08 9.57
N LYS A 340 -17.92 -7.26 10.91
CA LYS A 340 -18.56 -6.35 11.86
C LYS A 340 -18.15 -4.89 11.68
N ILE A 341 -16.85 -4.62 11.52
CA ILE A 341 -16.33 -3.26 11.30
C ILE A 341 -16.89 -2.67 10.00
N ILE A 342 -16.87 -3.43 8.91
CA ILE A 342 -17.34 -2.96 7.60
C ILE A 342 -18.85 -2.75 7.59
N VAL A 343 -19.63 -3.64 8.20
CA VAL A 343 -21.09 -3.50 8.34
C VAL A 343 -21.45 -2.30 9.20
N ALA A 344 -20.77 -2.11 10.34
CA ALA A 344 -21.01 -0.97 11.22
C ALA A 344 -20.70 0.37 10.55
N TYR A 345 -19.62 0.43 9.77
CA TYR A 345 -19.26 1.61 8.98
C TYR A 345 -20.23 1.84 7.82
N GLY A 346 -20.43 0.82 6.99
CA GLY A 346 -21.21 0.88 5.76
C GLY A 346 -22.67 1.26 5.99
N SER A 347 -23.29 0.69 7.02
CA SER A 347 -24.70 0.99 7.36
C SER A 347 -24.92 2.46 7.74
N ARG A 348 -23.90 3.13 8.30
CA ARG A 348 -23.98 4.53 8.75
C ARG A 348 -23.51 5.52 7.70
N ILE A 349 -22.41 5.23 6.99
CA ILE A 349 -21.87 6.11 5.94
C ILE A 349 -22.84 6.31 4.78
N LEU A 350 -23.67 5.31 4.49
CA LEU A 350 -24.71 5.39 3.48
C LEU A 350 -25.81 6.41 3.83
N LEU A 351 -26.10 6.58 5.12
CA LEU A 351 -27.12 7.51 5.63
C LEU A 351 -26.62 8.96 5.71
N LEU A 352 -25.31 9.18 5.65
CA LEU A 352 -24.75 10.53 5.73
C LEU A 352 -25.04 11.33 4.45
N PRO A 353 -25.43 12.62 4.60
CA PRO A 353 -25.72 13.49 3.48
C PRO A 353 -24.44 13.77 2.68
N ASN A 354 -24.61 14.03 1.39
CA ASN A 354 -23.49 14.41 0.53
C ASN A 354 -23.07 15.85 0.86
N GLY A 355 -21.88 16.01 1.46
CA GLY A 355 -21.30 17.31 1.76
C GLY A 355 -20.59 17.96 0.57
N THR A 356 -19.91 19.09 0.81
CA THR A 356 -19.10 19.79 -0.21
C THR A 356 -17.85 19.02 -0.63
N ASP A 357 -17.19 18.32 0.30
CA ASP A 357 -16.11 17.35 0.04
C ASP A 357 -16.62 15.91 0.15
N ILE A 358 -17.36 15.45 -0.86
CA ILE A 358 -17.89 14.08 -0.93
C ILE A 358 -16.75 13.05 -0.94
N TYR A 359 -15.63 13.39 -1.56
CA TYR A 359 -14.50 12.47 -1.64
C TYR A 359 -13.89 12.19 -0.27
N GLY A 360 -13.54 13.24 0.48
CA GLY A 360 -12.94 13.12 1.81
C GLY A 360 -13.89 12.52 2.84
N SER A 361 -15.16 12.90 2.80
CA SER A 361 -16.18 12.47 3.76
C SER A 361 -16.69 11.04 3.53
N LYS A 362 -16.91 10.65 2.27
CA LYS A 362 -17.63 9.41 1.91
C LYS A 362 -16.80 8.46 1.06
N TYR A 363 -16.35 8.89 -0.12
CA TYR A 363 -15.69 7.98 -1.07
C TYR A 363 -14.38 7.42 -0.54
N LYS A 364 -13.64 8.21 0.26
CA LYS A 364 -12.38 7.77 0.83
C LYS A 364 -12.52 6.57 1.74
N GLY A 365 -13.52 6.57 2.63
CA GLY A 365 -13.76 5.43 3.49
C GLY A 365 -14.34 4.23 2.72
N ILE A 366 -15.27 4.48 1.78
CA ILE A 366 -15.83 3.43 0.91
C ILE A 366 -14.73 2.66 0.18
N TRP A 367 -13.81 3.34 -0.53
CA TRP A 367 -12.78 2.62 -1.28
C TRP A 367 -11.81 1.84 -0.38
N ILE A 368 -11.51 2.34 0.82
CA ILE A 368 -10.70 1.60 1.79
C ILE A 368 -11.45 0.35 2.24
N SER A 369 -12.74 0.47 2.57
CA SER A 369 -13.60 -0.65 2.97
C SER A 369 -13.74 -1.72 1.89
N LEU A 370 -13.92 -1.32 0.62
CA LEU A 370 -13.92 -2.26 -0.50
C LEU A 370 -12.59 -2.99 -0.61
N THR A 371 -11.47 -2.28 -0.45
CA THR A 371 -10.15 -2.91 -0.53
C THR A 371 -9.86 -3.83 0.65
N VAL A 372 -10.32 -3.50 1.86
CA VAL A 372 -10.27 -4.38 3.05
C VAL A 372 -10.99 -5.68 2.73
N LEU A 373 -12.21 -5.61 2.20
CA LEU A 373 -12.98 -6.78 1.83
C LEU A 373 -12.32 -7.58 0.72
N SER A 374 -11.87 -6.95 -0.38
CA SER A 374 -11.16 -7.64 -1.45
C SER A 374 -9.99 -8.48 -0.91
N ARG A 375 -9.15 -7.88 -0.06
CA ARG A 375 -7.99 -8.55 0.55
C ARG A 375 -8.38 -9.70 1.46
N ALA A 376 -9.50 -9.57 2.17
CA ALA A 376 -9.98 -10.62 3.06
C ALA A 376 -10.57 -11.79 2.27
N LEU A 377 -11.29 -11.52 1.19
CA LEU A 377 -11.91 -12.53 0.32
C LEU A 377 -10.89 -13.26 -0.57
N CYS A 378 -9.82 -12.59 -1.01
CA CYS A 378 -8.77 -13.21 -1.84
C CYS A 378 -7.51 -13.62 -1.06
N GLY A 379 -7.50 -13.44 0.27
CA GLY A 379 -6.34 -13.66 1.11
C GLY A 379 -5.94 -15.13 1.31
N ASN A 380 -6.80 -16.08 0.90
CA ASN A 380 -6.59 -17.53 1.00
C ASN A 380 -6.38 -18.06 2.43
N TYR A 381 -6.90 -17.37 3.44
CA TYR A 381 -6.80 -17.76 4.86
C TYR A 381 -8.14 -18.07 5.52
N VAL A 382 -9.24 -18.03 4.75
CA VAL A 382 -10.59 -18.33 5.22
C VAL A 382 -11.26 -19.26 4.21
N ASN A 383 -11.86 -20.34 4.69
CA ASN A 383 -12.80 -21.11 3.88
C ASN A 383 -14.20 -20.54 4.07
N PHE A 384 -14.69 -19.81 3.07
CA PHE A 384 -15.96 -19.10 3.16
C PHE A 384 -17.19 -20.02 3.18
N GLY A 385 -17.07 -21.27 2.73
CA GLY A 385 -18.18 -22.25 2.81
C GLY A 385 -18.59 -22.56 4.25
N VAL A 386 -17.70 -22.32 5.21
CA VAL A 386 -17.96 -22.52 6.64
C VAL A 386 -19.08 -21.59 7.15
N PHE A 387 -19.17 -20.35 6.65
CA PHE A 387 -20.21 -19.41 7.11
C PHE A 387 -21.62 -19.93 6.81
N GLU A 388 -21.83 -20.47 5.61
CA GLU A 388 -23.12 -21.05 5.20
C GLU A 388 -23.44 -22.31 6.03
N LEU A 389 -22.44 -23.19 6.25
CA LEU A 389 -22.61 -24.42 7.02
C LEU A 389 -23.00 -24.20 8.49
N TYR A 390 -22.48 -23.13 9.12
CA TYR A 390 -22.78 -22.81 10.51
C TYR A 390 -23.90 -21.75 10.68
N GLY A 391 -24.53 -21.31 9.59
CA GLY A 391 -25.58 -20.27 9.63
C GLY A 391 -25.05 -18.89 10.07
N ASP A 392 -23.76 -18.63 9.92
CA ASP A 392 -23.13 -17.35 10.27
C ASP A 392 -23.31 -16.34 9.12
N ARG A 393 -23.99 -15.23 9.41
CA ARG A 393 -24.30 -14.18 8.44
C ARG A 393 -23.15 -13.23 8.13
N ALA A 394 -22.00 -13.35 8.77
CA ALA A 394 -20.90 -12.39 8.62
C ALA A 394 -20.47 -12.18 7.16
N LEU A 395 -20.42 -13.24 6.33
CA LEU A 395 -20.10 -13.10 4.91
C LEU A 395 -21.24 -12.41 4.14
N ALA A 396 -22.47 -12.86 4.33
CA ALA A 396 -23.64 -12.32 3.63
C ALA A 396 -23.85 -10.84 3.93
N ASP A 397 -23.77 -10.44 5.20
CA ASP A 397 -23.94 -9.06 5.64
C ASP A 397 -22.82 -8.15 5.11
N ALA A 398 -21.58 -8.66 5.07
CA ALA A 398 -20.45 -7.93 4.50
C ALA A 398 -20.57 -7.73 2.98
N LEU A 399 -21.03 -8.74 2.24
CA LEU A 399 -21.27 -8.64 0.80
C LEU A 399 -22.43 -7.70 0.48
N ASP A 400 -23.54 -7.78 1.23
CA ASP A 400 -24.70 -6.89 1.07
C ASP A 400 -24.32 -5.42 1.30
N ILE A 401 -23.65 -5.12 2.42
CA ILE A 401 -23.31 -3.72 2.72
C ILE A 401 -22.26 -3.15 1.76
N SER A 402 -21.31 -3.96 1.31
CA SER A 402 -20.28 -3.51 0.36
C SER A 402 -20.86 -3.29 -1.04
N LEU A 403 -21.83 -4.10 -1.45
CA LEU A 403 -22.60 -3.84 -2.67
C LEU A 403 -23.39 -2.53 -2.54
N LYS A 404 -24.10 -2.29 -1.44
CA LYS A 404 -24.82 -1.03 -1.20
C LYS A 404 -23.89 0.19 -1.22
N MET A 405 -22.73 0.10 -0.56
CA MET A 405 -21.70 1.15 -0.63
C MET A 405 -21.23 1.39 -2.06
N THR A 406 -21.04 0.32 -2.82
CA THR A 406 -20.60 0.39 -4.22
C THR A 406 -21.64 1.07 -5.11
N LEU A 407 -22.91 0.67 -5.00
CA LEU A 407 -24.01 1.25 -5.79
C LEU A 407 -24.36 2.69 -5.38
N SER A 408 -23.94 3.13 -4.19
CA SER A 408 -24.14 4.52 -3.75
C SER A 408 -23.23 5.53 -4.43
N VAL A 409 -22.21 5.07 -5.16
CA VAL A 409 -21.26 5.93 -5.88
C VAL A 409 -21.58 5.93 -7.37
N PRO A 410 -21.82 7.11 -7.99
CA PRO A 410 -22.02 7.21 -9.44
C PRO A 410 -20.82 6.68 -10.24
N LEU A 411 -21.08 6.02 -11.36
CA LEU A 411 -20.02 5.50 -12.24
C LEU A 411 -19.07 6.60 -12.74
N SER A 412 -19.59 7.81 -12.98
CA SER A 412 -18.77 8.98 -13.34
C SER A 412 -17.69 9.27 -12.32
N ASP A 413 -18.02 9.18 -11.03
CA ASP A 413 -17.11 9.48 -9.92
C ASP A 413 -16.12 8.34 -9.70
N ILE A 414 -16.58 7.08 -9.88
CA ILE A 414 -15.70 5.91 -9.88
C ILE A 414 -14.59 6.06 -10.93
N LEU A 415 -14.95 6.51 -12.14
CA LEU A 415 -13.98 6.70 -13.23
C LEU A 415 -13.12 7.97 -13.04
N ALA A 416 -13.64 9.01 -12.38
CA ALA A 416 -12.89 10.24 -12.12
C ALA A 416 -11.80 10.07 -11.04
N PHE A 417 -12.09 9.34 -9.96
CA PHE A 417 -11.18 9.21 -8.81
C PHE A 417 -10.32 7.94 -8.90
N LYS A 418 -9.03 8.08 -9.26
CA LYS A 418 -8.08 6.95 -9.45
C LYS A 418 -8.07 5.89 -8.33
N LYS A 419 -8.10 6.29 -7.05
CA LYS A 419 -8.08 5.34 -5.91
C LYS A 419 -9.39 4.59 -5.76
N LEU A 420 -10.50 5.27 -5.98
CA LEU A 420 -11.85 4.70 -5.94
C LEU A 420 -12.03 3.71 -7.09
N SER A 421 -11.62 4.10 -8.30
CA SER A 421 -11.60 3.26 -9.50
C SER A 421 -10.88 1.92 -9.26
N LYS A 422 -9.63 1.98 -8.76
CA LYS A 422 -8.83 0.77 -8.47
C LYS A 422 -9.47 -0.13 -7.41
N ALA A 423 -10.07 0.46 -6.38
CA ALA A 423 -10.76 -0.31 -5.35
C ALA A 423 -12.04 -0.96 -5.87
N TYR A 424 -12.83 -0.23 -6.67
CA TYR A 424 -14.07 -0.72 -7.28
C TYR A 424 -13.80 -1.91 -8.19
N PHE A 425 -12.94 -1.74 -9.21
CA PHE A 425 -12.69 -2.81 -10.19
C PHE A 425 -11.92 -3.99 -9.58
N GLY A 426 -11.02 -3.74 -8.63
CA GLY A 426 -10.39 -4.81 -7.86
C GLY A 426 -11.37 -5.58 -6.96
N TYR A 427 -12.41 -4.93 -6.44
CA TYR A 427 -13.48 -5.61 -5.70
C TYR A 427 -14.40 -6.41 -6.62
N MET A 428 -14.77 -5.85 -7.78
CA MET A 428 -15.56 -6.56 -8.78
C MET A 428 -14.85 -7.81 -9.29
N GLU A 429 -13.55 -7.73 -9.60
CA GLU A 429 -12.76 -8.92 -9.96
C GLU A 429 -12.87 -10.02 -8.89
N VAL A 430 -12.72 -9.68 -7.62
CA VAL A 430 -12.82 -10.66 -6.53
C VAL A 430 -14.23 -11.26 -6.44
N LEU A 431 -15.28 -10.47 -6.63
CA LEU A 431 -16.65 -10.97 -6.64
C LEU A 431 -16.90 -11.96 -7.79
N PHE A 432 -16.48 -11.64 -9.01
CA PHE A 432 -16.67 -12.53 -10.16
C PHE A 432 -15.78 -13.78 -10.09
N ASN A 433 -14.59 -13.70 -9.49
CA ASN A 433 -13.69 -14.84 -9.39
C ASN A 433 -14.09 -15.81 -8.27
N ASN A 434 -14.42 -15.29 -7.08
CA ASN A 434 -14.57 -16.11 -5.88
C ASN A 434 -16.02 -16.22 -5.38
N HIS A 435 -16.88 -15.25 -5.73
CA HIS A 435 -18.24 -15.13 -5.19
C HIS A 435 -19.29 -14.91 -6.30
N ILE A 436 -19.07 -15.49 -7.49
CA ILE A 436 -19.94 -15.25 -8.66
C ILE A 436 -21.41 -15.56 -8.37
N LYS A 437 -21.70 -16.59 -7.58
CA LYS A 437 -23.06 -16.96 -7.17
C LYS A 437 -23.80 -15.82 -6.46
N PHE A 438 -23.10 -15.00 -5.68
CA PHE A 438 -23.69 -13.82 -5.04
C PHE A 438 -24.11 -12.78 -6.09
N VAL A 439 -23.24 -12.50 -7.07
CA VAL A 439 -23.51 -11.55 -8.17
C VAL A 439 -24.68 -12.01 -9.03
N LEU A 440 -24.77 -13.32 -9.31
CA LEU A 440 -25.86 -13.90 -10.10
C LEU A 440 -27.21 -13.95 -9.37
N ASN A 441 -27.24 -13.76 -8.05
CA ASN A 441 -28.49 -13.73 -7.27
C ASN A 441 -29.07 -12.31 -7.14
N LEU A 442 -28.43 -11.31 -7.72
CA LEU A 442 -28.92 -9.93 -7.73
C LEU A 442 -30.14 -9.78 -8.65
N ASP A 443 -30.85 -8.66 -8.52
CA ASP A 443 -31.86 -8.30 -9.51
C ASP A 443 -31.20 -7.93 -10.86
N THR A 444 -31.95 -8.04 -11.96
CA THR A 444 -31.38 -7.86 -13.30
C THR A 444 -30.82 -6.46 -13.53
N ASN A 445 -31.47 -5.42 -13.00
CA ASN A 445 -31.02 -4.06 -13.24
C ASN A 445 -29.67 -3.82 -12.56
N THR A 446 -29.51 -4.28 -11.32
CA THR A 446 -28.23 -4.22 -10.60
C THR A 446 -27.16 -5.06 -11.31
N PHE A 447 -27.48 -6.28 -11.73
CA PHE A 447 -26.55 -7.14 -12.47
C PHE A 447 -26.06 -6.48 -13.77
N ILE A 448 -26.98 -5.98 -14.60
CA ILE A 448 -26.64 -5.30 -15.86
C ILE A 448 -25.79 -4.06 -15.58
N HIS A 449 -26.17 -3.24 -14.60
CA HIS A 449 -25.39 -2.06 -14.23
C HIS A 449 -23.93 -2.42 -13.87
N ILE A 450 -23.73 -3.47 -13.07
CA ILE A 450 -22.39 -3.95 -12.72
C ILE A 450 -21.63 -4.41 -13.98
N VAL A 451 -22.23 -5.24 -14.83
CA VAL A 451 -21.54 -5.75 -16.02
C VAL A 451 -21.23 -4.62 -17.03
N SER A 452 -22.15 -3.66 -17.23
CA SER A 452 -21.91 -2.46 -18.05
C SER A 452 -20.80 -1.56 -17.48
N SER A 453 -20.64 -1.52 -16.15
CA SER A 453 -19.52 -0.81 -15.54
C SER A 453 -18.17 -1.47 -15.86
N LEU A 454 -18.12 -2.81 -15.95
CA LEU A 454 -16.92 -3.55 -16.36
C LEU A 454 -16.55 -3.24 -17.81
N GLU A 455 -17.56 -3.18 -18.70
CA GLU A 455 -17.36 -2.76 -20.09
C GLU A 455 -16.78 -1.33 -20.16
N SER A 456 -17.29 -0.42 -19.34
CA SER A 456 -16.77 0.95 -19.25
C SER A 456 -15.34 0.98 -18.71
N GLY A 457 -14.99 0.11 -17.76
CA GLY A 457 -13.64 -0.06 -17.23
C GLY A 457 -12.64 -0.62 -18.25
N LEU A 458 -13.08 -1.49 -19.17
CA LEU A 458 -12.25 -2.00 -20.26
C LEU A 458 -11.75 -0.88 -21.19
N LYS A 459 -12.63 0.10 -21.48
CA LYS A 459 -12.35 1.29 -22.30
C LYS A 459 -11.47 2.33 -21.59
N GLY A 460 -11.10 2.08 -20.33
CA GLY A 460 -10.27 2.98 -19.53
C GLY A 460 -8.78 2.92 -19.90
N LEU A 461 -8.06 4.02 -19.64
CA LEU A 461 -6.63 4.15 -19.95
C LEU A 461 -5.70 3.34 -19.02
N ASP A 462 -6.18 2.90 -17.85
CA ASP A 462 -5.36 2.15 -16.88
C ASP A 462 -5.38 0.65 -17.23
N ALA A 463 -4.26 0.15 -17.75
CA ALA A 463 -4.11 -1.26 -18.14
C ALA A 463 -4.37 -2.24 -16.98
N GLY A 464 -4.09 -1.83 -15.73
CA GLY A 464 -4.39 -2.63 -14.56
C GLY A 464 -5.89 -2.82 -14.36
N ILE A 465 -6.66 -1.72 -14.44
CA ILE A 465 -8.13 -1.77 -14.36
C ILE A 465 -8.73 -2.57 -15.52
N SER A 466 -8.22 -2.36 -16.74
CA SER A 466 -8.65 -3.10 -17.93
C SER A 466 -8.43 -4.62 -17.75
N SER A 467 -7.27 -5.04 -17.21
CA SER A 467 -7.00 -6.45 -16.88
C SER A 467 -7.96 -7.01 -15.82
N GLN A 468 -8.30 -6.23 -14.79
CA GLN A 468 -9.26 -6.64 -13.75
C GLN A 468 -10.66 -6.84 -14.33
N CYS A 469 -11.11 -5.93 -15.20
CA CYS A 469 -12.39 -6.05 -15.88
C CYS A 469 -12.43 -7.26 -16.81
N ALA A 470 -11.36 -7.49 -17.57
CA ALA A 470 -11.22 -8.63 -18.46
C ALA A 470 -11.28 -9.97 -17.69
N SER A 471 -10.63 -10.03 -16.53
CA SER A 471 -10.67 -11.17 -15.60
C SER A 471 -12.10 -11.44 -15.10
N ALA A 472 -12.83 -10.41 -14.66
CA ALA A 472 -14.20 -10.54 -14.21
C ALA A 472 -15.15 -11.03 -15.32
N ILE A 473 -15.02 -10.47 -16.53
CA ILE A 473 -15.82 -10.84 -17.71
C ILE A 473 -15.50 -12.27 -18.17
N ASP A 474 -14.22 -12.69 -18.14
CA ASP A 474 -13.82 -14.06 -18.47
C ASP A 474 -14.50 -15.07 -17.55
N ASN A 475 -14.51 -14.80 -16.24
CA ASN A 475 -15.17 -15.69 -15.27
C ASN A 475 -16.68 -15.76 -15.47
N LEU A 476 -17.33 -14.63 -15.80
CA LEU A 476 -18.76 -14.61 -16.14
C LEU A 476 -19.06 -15.46 -17.38
N ALA A 477 -18.32 -15.24 -18.47
CA ALA A 477 -18.52 -15.95 -19.74
C ALA A 477 -18.17 -17.44 -19.60
N ALA A 478 -17.10 -17.78 -18.87
CA ALA A 478 -16.72 -19.15 -18.59
C ALA A 478 -17.78 -19.88 -17.75
N PHE A 479 -18.36 -19.22 -16.75
CA PHE A 479 -19.46 -19.78 -15.97
C PHE A 479 -20.69 -20.06 -16.84
N TYR A 480 -21.04 -19.13 -17.74
CA TYR A 480 -22.12 -19.33 -18.71
C TYR A 480 -21.85 -20.55 -19.60
N PHE A 481 -20.68 -20.60 -20.22
CA PHE A 481 -20.30 -21.70 -21.12
C PHE A 481 -20.38 -23.06 -20.41
N ASN A 482 -19.73 -23.20 -19.25
CA ASN A 482 -19.65 -24.48 -18.55
C ASN A 482 -21.01 -24.98 -18.02
N ASN A 483 -21.91 -24.08 -17.61
CA ASN A 483 -23.17 -24.47 -16.95
C ASN A 483 -24.41 -24.40 -17.84
N ILE A 484 -24.36 -23.66 -18.95
CA ILE A 484 -25.53 -23.45 -19.83
C ILE A 484 -25.25 -24.00 -21.23
N THR A 485 -24.10 -23.65 -21.82
CA THR A 485 -23.79 -24.03 -23.22
C THR A 485 -23.30 -25.48 -23.36
N SER A 486 -22.41 -25.94 -22.48
CA SER A 486 -21.84 -27.30 -22.54
C SER A 486 -22.80 -28.36 -22.00
N GLY A 487 -23.69 -27.99 -21.07
CA GLY A 487 -24.74 -28.88 -20.53
C GLY A 487 -24.26 -30.02 -19.62
N ASP A 488 -22.97 -30.06 -19.27
CA ASP A 488 -22.36 -31.16 -18.51
C ASP A 488 -22.74 -31.19 -17.02
N SER A 489 -23.30 -30.10 -16.49
CA SER A 489 -23.66 -29.94 -15.08
C SER A 489 -25.17 -29.73 -14.88
N PRO A 490 -25.78 -30.30 -13.83
CA PRO A 490 -27.19 -30.07 -13.54
C PRO A 490 -27.46 -28.58 -13.29
N PRO A 491 -28.62 -28.05 -13.71
CA PRO A 491 -28.93 -26.62 -13.58
C PRO A 491 -28.95 -26.22 -12.11
N SER A 492 -28.03 -25.33 -11.75
CA SER A 492 -27.97 -24.73 -10.42
C SER A 492 -28.85 -23.47 -10.38
N PRO A 493 -29.32 -23.02 -9.21
CA PRO A 493 -30.06 -21.75 -9.09
C PRO A 493 -29.31 -20.56 -9.72
N ALA A 494 -27.98 -20.54 -9.57
CA ALA A 494 -27.12 -19.50 -10.15
C ALA A 494 -27.08 -19.54 -11.69
N SER A 495 -27.08 -20.73 -12.32
CA SER A 495 -27.11 -20.84 -13.78
C SER A 495 -28.47 -20.46 -14.35
N VAL A 496 -29.56 -20.78 -13.65
CA VAL A 496 -30.91 -20.33 -14.02
C VAL A 496 -31.01 -18.80 -13.94
N ASN A 497 -30.50 -18.19 -12.87
CA ASN A 497 -30.52 -16.74 -12.74
C ASN A 497 -29.67 -16.05 -13.81
N LEU A 498 -28.50 -16.60 -14.14
CA LEU A 498 -27.68 -16.08 -15.23
C LEU A 498 -28.40 -16.17 -16.58
N ALA A 499 -29.01 -17.31 -16.90
CA ALA A 499 -29.79 -17.46 -18.13
C ALA A 499 -30.94 -16.44 -18.20
N ARG A 500 -31.61 -16.17 -17.08
CA ARG A 500 -32.64 -15.14 -16.96
C ARG A 500 -32.08 -13.73 -17.23
N HIS A 501 -30.96 -13.35 -16.61
CA HIS A 501 -30.33 -12.05 -16.83
C HIS A 501 -29.95 -11.82 -18.29
N ILE A 502 -29.34 -12.83 -18.93
CA ILE A 502 -28.94 -12.74 -20.34
C ILE A 502 -30.17 -12.77 -21.25
N GLY A 503 -31.22 -13.52 -20.90
CA GLY A 503 -32.49 -13.50 -21.63
C GLY A 503 -33.20 -12.15 -21.59
N GLU A 504 -33.14 -11.44 -20.45
CA GLU A 504 -33.69 -10.09 -20.30
C GLU A 504 -32.83 -9.01 -20.99
N CYS A 505 -31.54 -9.27 -21.24
CA CYS A 505 -30.64 -8.37 -21.98
C CYS A 505 -29.70 -9.15 -22.93
N PRO A 506 -30.22 -9.62 -24.09
CA PRO A 506 -29.46 -10.49 -25.00
C PRO A 506 -28.27 -9.79 -25.66
N ASN A 507 -28.28 -8.45 -25.71
CA ASN A 507 -27.21 -7.66 -26.31
C ASN A 507 -25.98 -7.48 -25.41
N LEU A 508 -26.03 -7.90 -24.13
CA LEU A 508 -24.95 -7.69 -23.18
C LEU A 508 -23.62 -8.32 -23.61
N PHE A 509 -23.62 -9.63 -23.90
CA PHE A 509 -22.41 -10.33 -24.35
C PHE A 509 -21.93 -9.89 -25.74
N PRO A 510 -22.80 -9.72 -26.77
CA PRO A 510 -22.39 -9.18 -28.07
C PRO A 510 -21.70 -7.82 -27.97
N GLN A 511 -22.24 -6.91 -27.14
CA GLN A 511 -21.67 -5.58 -26.96
C GLN A 511 -20.29 -5.62 -26.29
N ILE A 512 -20.12 -6.44 -25.26
CA ILE A 512 -18.81 -6.61 -24.59
C ILE A 512 -17.79 -7.23 -25.55
N LEU A 513 -18.20 -8.25 -26.31
CA LEU A 513 -17.33 -8.88 -27.31
C LEU A 513 -16.87 -7.87 -28.37
N LYS A 514 -17.80 -7.04 -28.88
CA LYS A 514 -17.49 -5.96 -29.81
C LYS A 514 -16.47 -4.98 -29.20
N THR A 515 -16.71 -4.49 -27.99
CA THR A 515 -15.80 -3.61 -27.26
C THR A 515 -14.39 -4.22 -27.12
N LEU A 516 -14.29 -5.50 -26.74
CA LEU A 516 -13.00 -6.19 -26.60
C LEU A 516 -12.24 -6.28 -27.94
N PHE A 517 -12.94 -6.56 -29.03
CA PHE A 517 -12.33 -6.57 -30.37
C PHE A 517 -11.92 -5.17 -30.82
N GLU A 518 -12.72 -4.14 -30.56
CA GLU A 518 -12.36 -2.74 -30.87
C GLU A 518 -11.09 -2.32 -30.15
N ILE A 519 -11.01 -2.57 -28.83
CA ILE A 519 -9.79 -2.32 -28.04
C ILE A 519 -8.61 -3.10 -28.62
N MET A 520 -8.79 -4.38 -28.97
CA MET A 520 -7.69 -5.20 -29.47
C MET A 520 -7.18 -4.80 -30.85
N LEU A 521 -8.07 -4.35 -31.73
CA LEU A 521 -7.73 -3.96 -33.09
C LEU A 521 -7.14 -2.55 -33.12
N PHE A 522 -7.82 -1.59 -32.50
CA PHE A 522 -7.58 -0.17 -32.70
C PHE A 522 -6.73 0.49 -31.60
N GLU A 523 -6.66 -0.08 -30.39
CA GLU A 523 -5.90 0.52 -29.29
C GLU A 523 -4.54 -0.16 -29.07
N ASP A 524 -3.53 0.60 -28.64
CA ASP A 524 -2.25 0.06 -28.18
C ASP A 524 -2.34 -0.51 -26.76
N ALA A 525 -3.21 -1.51 -26.59
CA ALA A 525 -3.37 -2.21 -25.32
C ALA A 525 -2.16 -3.10 -25.04
N GLY A 526 -1.41 -2.79 -23.96
CA GLY A 526 -0.26 -3.56 -23.47
C GLY A 526 -0.62 -4.83 -22.67
N ASN A 527 -1.91 -5.06 -22.41
CA ASN A 527 -2.46 -6.17 -21.63
C ASN A 527 -3.17 -7.24 -22.50
N GLN A 528 -2.65 -7.48 -23.70
CA GLN A 528 -3.23 -8.41 -24.70
C GLN A 528 -3.60 -9.78 -24.13
N TRP A 529 -2.74 -10.34 -23.28
CA TRP A 529 -2.95 -11.65 -22.67
C TRP A 529 -4.14 -11.70 -21.70
N SER A 530 -4.47 -10.58 -21.05
CA SER A 530 -5.66 -10.49 -20.21
C SER A 530 -6.93 -10.37 -21.05
N LEU A 531 -6.88 -9.64 -22.17
CA LEU A 531 -8.02 -9.38 -23.05
C LEU A 531 -8.38 -10.58 -23.94
N SER A 532 -7.42 -11.43 -24.29
CA SER A 532 -7.67 -12.62 -25.11
C SER A 532 -8.60 -13.64 -24.46
N ARG A 533 -8.51 -13.80 -23.13
CA ARG A 533 -9.29 -14.78 -22.35
C ARG A 533 -10.80 -14.55 -22.41
N PRO A 534 -11.33 -13.35 -22.05
CA PRO A 534 -12.76 -13.11 -22.14
C PRO A 534 -13.27 -13.18 -23.58
N ILE A 535 -12.47 -12.80 -24.58
CA ILE A 535 -12.85 -12.94 -26.00
C ILE A 535 -13.13 -14.40 -26.33
N LEU A 536 -12.21 -15.31 -26.01
CA LEU A 536 -12.43 -16.74 -26.25
C LEU A 536 -13.66 -17.24 -25.51
N SER A 537 -13.77 -16.94 -24.21
CA SER A 537 -14.89 -17.40 -23.39
C SER A 537 -16.23 -16.91 -23.94
N LEU A 538 -16.33 -15.67 -24.42
CA LEU A 538 -17.54 -15.13 -25.05
C LEU A 538 -17.84 -15.79 -26.40
N ILE A 539 -16.84 -16.02 -27.26
CA ILE A 539 -17.03 -16.75 -28.53
C ILE A 539 -17.59 -18.16 -28.27
N MET A 540 -17.09 -18.84 -27.23
CA MET A 540 -17.55 -20.18 -26.85
C MET A 540 -19.01 -20.19 -26.36
N THR A 541 -19.52 -19.08 -25.81
CA THR A 541 -20.93 -19.01 -25.39
C THR A 541 -21.91 -19.04 -26.56
N SER A 542 -21.56 -18.41 -27.69
CA SER A 542 -22.36 -18.37 -28.92
C SER A 542 -21.49 -18.12 -30.15
N GLU A 543 -21.33 -19.14 -31.00
CA GLU A 543 -20.61 -19.04 -32.27
C GLU A 543 -21.33 -18.11 -33.27
N GLN A 544 -22.66 -17.99 -33.16
CA GLN A 544 -23.46 -17.08 -33.96
C GLN A 544 -23.07 -15.62 -33.69
N MET A 545 -22.89 -15.25 -32.41
CA MET A 545 -22.46 -13.91 -32.01
C MET A 545 -21.12 -13.52 -32.64
N PHE A 546 -20.17 -14.45 -32.68
CA PHE A 546 -18.88 -14.23 -33.32
C PHE A 546 -19.00 -14.10 -34.84
N SER A 547 -19.85 -14.90 -35.47
CA SER A 547 -20.11 -14.85 -36.91
C SER A 547 -20.74 -13.53 -37.34
N GLU A 548 -21.70 -13.03 -36.57
CA GLU A 548 -22.33 -11.71 -36.78
C GLU A 548 -21.33 -10.57 -36.59
N LEU A 549 -20.50 -10.63 -35.55
CA LEU A 549 -19.45 -9.63 -35.32
C LEU A 549 -18.41 -9.62 -36.47
N ARG A 550 -17.98 -10.80 -36.93
CA ARG A 550 -17.09 -10.95 -38.09
C ARG A 550 -17.71 -10.30 -39.33
N ALA A 551 -18.98 -10.58 -39.63
CA ALA A 551 -19.68 -10.00 -40.77
C ALA A 551 -19.75 -8.47 -40.67
N HIS A 552 -20.05 -7.93 -39.49
CA HIS A 552 -20.10 -6.48 -39.24
C HIS A 552 -18.74 -5.80 -39.43
N ILE A 553 -17.67 -6.39 -38.88
CA ILE A 553 -16.31 -5.86 -39.02
C ILE A 553 -15.89 -5.89 -40.50
N LEU A 554 -16.12 -7.00 -41.22
CA LEU A 554 -15.78 -7.09 -42.65
C LEU A 554 -16.56 -6.07 -43.48
N ALA A 555 -17.85 -5.90 -43.25
CA ALA A 555 -18.67 -4.93 -43.96
C ALA A 555 -18.21 -3.47 -43.76
N SER A 556 -17.52 -3.17 -42.65
CA SER A 556 -16.97 -1.84 -42.37
C SER A 556 -15.67 -1.52 -43.12
N GLN A 557 -15.06 -2.49 -43.82
CA GLN A 557 -13.75 -2.37 -44.46
C GLN A 557 -13.87 -2.33 -45.99
N THR A 558 -12.84 -1.84 -46.68
CA THR A 558 -12.80 -1.79 -48.15
C THR A 558 -12.74 -3.19 -48.77
N VAL A 559 -13.21 -3.35 -50.01
CA VAL A 559 -13.33 -4.65 -50.69
C VAL A 559 -12.00 -5.43 -50.74
N ASP A 560 -10.88 -4.75 -50.97
CA ASP A 560 -9.54 -5.37 -50.98
C ASP A 560 -9.09 -5.85 -49.58
N GLN A 561 -9.49 -5.14 -48.52
CA GLN A 561 -9.19 -5.53 -47.14
C GLN A 561 -10.12 -6.65 -46.65
N GLN A 562 -11.35 -6.74 -47.16
CA GLN A 562 -12.32 -7.78 -46.76
C GLN A 562 -11.79 -9.20 -46.99
N GLN A 563 -11.21 -9.49 -48.15
CA GLN A 563 -10.66 -10.82 -48.44
C GLN A 563 -9.50 -11.18 -47.51
N ARG A 564 -8.56 -10.24 -47.29
CA ARG A 564 -7.43 -10.43 -46.39
C ARG A 564 -7.86 -10.63 -44.93
N LEU A 565 -8.76 -9.76 -44.45
CA LEU A 565 -9.25 -9.82 -43.08
C LEU A 565 -10.08 -11.08 -42.83
N SER A 566 -10.84 -11.55 -43.81
CA SER A 566 -11.54 -12.83 -43.72
C SER A 566 -10.57 -13.98 -43.44
N GLN A 567 -9.44 -14.05 -44.17
CA GLN A 567 -8.40 -15.06 -43.93
C GLN A 567 -7.74 -14.91 -42.55
N CYS A 568 -7.58 -13.68 -42.05
CA CYS A 568 -7.09 -13.44 -40.70
C CYS A 568 -8.06 -13.99 -39.64
N PHE A 569 -9.37 -13.79 -39.81
CA PHE A 569 -10.40 -14.36 -38.91
C PHE A 569 -10.41 -15.89 -38.94
N ASP A 570 -10.15 -16.53 -40.08
CA ASP A 570 -10.05 -18.00 -40.15
C ASP A 570 -8.83 -18.53 -39.37
N LYS A 571 -7.70 -17.81 -39.42
CA LYS A 571 -6.50 -18.13 -38.62
C LYS A 571 -6.73 -18.00 -37.13
N LEU A 572 -7.64 -17.11 -36.70
CA LEU A 572 -7.89 -16.86 -35.27
C LEU A 572 -8.35 -18.12 -34.53
N MET A 573 -9.20 -18.92 -35.17
CA MET A 573 -9.80 -20.14 -34.58
C MET A 573 -9.04 -21.44 -34.96
N THR A 574 -7.89 -21.33 -35.63
CA THR A 574 -7.11 -22.52 -36.04
C THR A 574 -6.54 -23.25 -34.81
N ASP A 575 -6.77 -24.57 -34.75
CA ASP A 575 -6.42 -25.44 -33.61
C ASP A 575 -7.04 -25.02 -32.26
N VAL A 576 -8.15 -24.27 -32.30
CA VAL A 576 -8.91 -23.89 -31.10
C VAL A 576 -10.11 -24.83 -30.94
N ASN A 577 -10.11 -25.62 -29.87
CA ASN A 577 -11.18 -26.55 -29.56
C ASN A 577 -12.34 -25.86 -28.84
N ARG A 578 -13.52 -26.50 -28.80
CA ARG A 578 -14.70 -25.98 -28.08
C ARG A 578 -14.61 -26.28 -26.58
N ASN A 579 -13.61 -25.73 -25.90
CA ASN A 579 -13.43 -25.83 -24.45
C ASN A 579 -12.63 -24.62 -23.91
N LEU A 580 -12.59 -24.48 -22.59
CA LEU A 580 -11.88 -23.39 -21.91
C LEU A 580 -10.62 -23.87 -21.16
N GLU A 581 -10.00 -24.95 -21.63
CA GLU A 581 -8.77 -25.47 -21.02
C GLU A 581 -7.60 -24.49 -21.17
N PRO A 582 -6.63 -24.47 -20.22
CA PRO A 582 -5.49 -23.56 -20.27
C PRO A 582 -4.71 -23.62 -21.58
N LYS A 583 -4.44 -24.83 -22.09
CA LYS A 583 -3.74 -25.02 -23.37
C LYS A 583 -4.48 -24.38 -24.54
N ASN A 584 -5.81 -24.49 -24.56
CA ASN A 584 -6.65 -23.93 -25.60
C ASN A 584 -6.69 -22.39 -25.53
N ARG A 585 -6.79 -21.84 -24.30
CA ARG A 585 -6.70 -20.40 -24.04
C ARG A 585 -5.36 -19.81 -24.49
N ASP A 586 -4.26 -20.50 -24.22
CA ASP A 586 -2.91 -20.08 -24.65
C ASP A 586 -2.78 -20.12 -26.18
N ARG A 587 -3.30 -21.17 -26.83
CA ARG A 587 -3.32 -21.28 -28.30
C ARG A 587 -4.10 -20.14 -28.94
N PHE A 588 -5.32 -19.87 -28.47
CA PHE A 588 -6.11 -18.73 -28.94
C PHE A 588 -5.39 -17.40 -28.76
N THR A 589 -4.70 -17.21 -27.62
CA THR A 589 -3.96 -15.97 -27.35
C THR A 589 -2.81 -15.76 -28.34
N GLN A 590 -2.09 -16.83 -28.70
CA GLN A 590 -1.07 -16.78 -29.76
C GLN A 590 -1.69 -16.40 -31.11
N ASN A 591 -2.81 -17.04 -31.47
CA ASN A 591 -3.52 -16.75 -32.72
C ASN A 591 -4.03 -15.30 -32.76
N LEU A 592 -4.56 -14.78 -31.65
CA LEU A 592 -5.04 -13.40 -31.54
C LEU A 592 -3.90 -12.39 -31.67
N THR A 593 -2.73 -12.71 -31.13
CA THR A 593 -1.54 -11.86 -31.26
C THR A 593 -1.08 -11.79 -32.72
N ALA A 594 -1.05 -12.93 -33.41
CA ALA A 594 -0.77 -12.99 -34.84
C ALA A 594 -1.82 -12.24 -35.66
N PHE A 595 -3.11 -12.44 -35.34
CA PHE A 595 -4.24 -11.75 -35.96
C PHE A 595 -4.10 -10.23 -35.86
N ARG A 596 -3.81 -9.68 -34.67
CA ARG A 596 -3.62 -8.24 -34.46
C ARG A 596 -2.45 -7.70 -35.29
N ARG A 597 -1.33 -8.41 -35.34
CA ARG A 597 -0.17 -8.02 -36.16
C ARG A 597 -0.55 -7.98 -37.64
N ASP A 598 -1.18 -9.05 -38.12
CA ASP A 598 -1.56 -9.19 -39.52
C ASP A 598 -2.65 -8.18 -39.93
N PHE A 599 -3.52 -7.78 -39.00
CA PHE A 599 -4.52 -6.72 -39.19
C PHE A 599 -3.89 -5.33 -39.32
N ARG A 600 -2.82 -5.05 -38.58
CA ARG A 600 -2.17 -3.73 -38.53
C ARG A 600 -1.10 -3.51 -39.60
N LEU A 601 -0.55 -4.58 -40.16
CA LEU A 601 0.30 -4.49 -41.34
C LEU A 601 -0.54 -3.90 -42.48
N LYS A 602 -0.21 -2.70 -42.97
CA LYS A 602 -0.90 -2.14 -44.15
C LYS A 602 -0.56 -2.97 -45.37
#